data_AF-A0AAV6V879-F1
#
_entry.id   AF-A0AAV6V879-F1
#
_cell.length_a   1.000
_cell.length_b   1.000
_cell.length_c   1.000
_cell.angle_alpha   90.00
_cell.angle_beta   90.00
_cell.angle_gamma   90.00
#
_symmetry.space_group_name_H-M   'P 1'
#
loop_
_entity.id
_entity.type
_entity.pdbx_description
1 polymer ?
#
loop_
_entity_poly.entity_id
_entity_poly.type
_entity_poly.pdbx_seq_one_letter_code
_entity_poly.pdbx_strand_id
1 'polypeptide(L)'
;MFKTLVLSVQHSQRLNEKPLEAWIVSKKDSTITAAHCSCVAGLSESCSHVGAMLFWIQDYIQRMEAKTVTDVPEYWVGSSSRAIKFSRVQQIDFCLMKKRRDDTGCEHPSISSSKVLRNPSE
;
A
#
# COMPACT_ATOMS: atom_id res chain seq x y z
N MET A 1 -10.41 21.38 27.09
CA MET A 1 -11.52 20.96 26.21
C MET A 1 -11.38 19.46 25.98
N PHE A 2 -12.42 18.70 26.29
CA PHE A 2 -12.43 17.24 26.17
C PHE A 2 -13.15 16.84 24.88
N LYS A 3 -12.71 15.74 24.27
CA LYS A 3 -13.40 15.06 23.16
C LYS A 3 -13.82 13.68 23.62
N THR A 4 -15.04 13.29 23.27
CA THR A 4 -15.58 11.97 23.57
C THR A 4 -15.71 11.18 22.28
N LEU A 5 -15.24 9.95 22.28
CA LEU A 5 -15.40 8.98 21.20
C LEU A 5 -16.34 7.89 21.68
N VAL A 6 -17.31 7.51 20.85
CA VAL A 6 -18.25 6.43 21.13
C VAL A 6 -18.10 5.39 20.03
N LEU A 7 -17.95 4.13 20.42
CA LEU A 7 -17.77 2.99 19.53
C LEU A 7 -18.73 1.87 19.90
N SER A 8 -19.16 1.16 18.86
CA SER A 8 -19.99 -0.03 18.95
C SER A 8 -19.09 -1.26 18.90
N VAL A 9 -19.10 -2.08 19.95
CA VAL A 9 -18.20 -3.24 20.11
C VAL A 9 -19.01 -4.52 20.22
N GLN A 10 -18.64 -5.53 19.43
CA GLN A 10 -19.31 -6.84 19.50
C GLN A 10 -18.95 -7.61 20.76
N HIS A 11 -19.88 -8.42 21.25
CA HIS A 11 -19.60 -9.35 22.34
C HIS A 11 -18.64 -10.45 21.88
N SER A 12 -17.72 -10.87 22.76
CA SER A 12 -16.78 -11.96 22.45
C SER A 12 -17.44 -13.34 22.28
N GLN A 13 -18.58 -13.58 22.95
CA GLN A 13 -19.24 -14.89 22.99
C GLN A 13 -20.72 -14.86 22.54
N ARG A 14 -21.33 -13.67 22.44
CA ARG A 14 -22.77 -13.50 22.19
C ARG A 14 -22.99 -12.65 20.93
N LEU A 15 -22.56 -13.18 19.79
CA LEU A 15 -22.54 -12.46 18.51
C LEU A 15 -23.91 -12.04 17.99
N ASN A 16 -24.99 -12.68 18.47
CA ASN A 16 -26.36 -12.37 18.08
C ASN A 16 -27.01 -11.32 19.00
N GLU A 17 -26.33 -10.89 20.06
CA GLU A 17 -26.81 -9.80 20.91
C GLU A 17 -26.49 -8.43 20.32
N LYS A 18 -27.19 -7.41 20.81
CA LYS A 18 -26.90 -6.04 20.42
C LYS A 18 -25.45 -5.70 20.78
N PRO A 19 -24.74 -4.96 19.92
CA PRO A 19 -23.41 -4.50 20.23
C PRO A 19 -23.38 -3.68 21.53
N LEU A 20 -22.26 -3.79 22.24
CA LEU A 20 -21.95 -3.03 23.42
C LEU A 20 -21.55 -1.61 23.04
N GLU A 21 -21.91 -0.66 23.91
CA GLU A 21 -21.45 0.71 23.77
C GLU A 21 -20.18 0.90 24.59
N ALA A 22 -19.13 1.34 23.94
CA ALA A 22 -17.87 1.70 24.56
C ALA A 22 -17.56 3.16 24.26
N TRP A 23 -17.06 3.89 25.25
CA TRP A 23 -16.69 5.28 25.08
C TRP A 23 -15.35 5.60 25.72
N ILE A 24 -14.69 6.61 25.16
CA ILE A 24 -13.43 7.15 25.65
C ILE A 24 -13.53 8.67 25.70
N VAL A 25 -13.01 9.26 26.77
CA VAL A 25 -12.84 10.70 26.92
C VAL A 25 -11.36 11.03 26.85
N SER A 26 -10.97 11.88 25.90
CA SER A 26 -9.60 12.33 25.69
C SER A 26 -9.47 13.85 25.77
N LYS A 27 -8.30 14.33 26.21
CA LYS A 27 -7.91 15.74 26.16
C LYS A 27 -7.39 16.10 24.77
N LYS A 28 -7.22 17.41 24.53
CA LYS A 28 -6.58 17.90 23.29
C LYS A 28 -5.17 17.34 23.09
N ASP A 29 -4.46 17.07 24.18
CA ASP A 29 -3.08 16.58 24.17
C ASP A 29 -2.99 15.06 24.00
N SER A 30 -3.97 14.44 23.34
CA SER A 30 -4.12 12.98 23.15
C SER A 30 -4.17 12.14 24.45
N THR A 31 -4.19 12.77 25.62
CA THR A 31 -4.24 12.08 26.92
C THR A 31 -5.63 11.53 27.19
N ILE A 32 -5.73 10.21 27.32
CA ILE A 32 -6.97 9.53 27.71
C ILE A 32 -7.25 9.80 29.20
N THR A 33 -8.44 10.31 29.50
CA THR A 33 -8.87 10.66 30.86
C THR A 33 -9.75 9.57 31.47
N ALA A 34 -10.64 8.99 30.68
CA ALA A 34 -11.53 7.92 31.11
C ALA A 34 -11.94 7.06 29.92
N ALA A 35 -12.26 5.81 30.18
CA ALA A 35 -12.84 4.90 29.21
C ALA A 35 -13.80 3.94 29.92
N HIS A 36 -14.83 3.48 29.21
CA HIS A 36 -15.80 2.53 29.74
C HIS A 36 -16.42 1.71 28.62
N CYS A 37 -16.96 0.54 28.97
CA CYS A 37 -17.72 -0.30 28.08
C CYS A 37 -18.88 -0.93 28.86
N SER A 38 -20.07 -0.99 28.26
CA SER A 38 -21.28 -1.52 28.89
C SER A 38 -21.29 -3.03 29.12
N CYS A 39 -20.17 -3.73 28.88
CA CYS A 39 -20.05 -5.16 29.17
C CYS A 39 -19.95 -5.42 30.67
N VAL A 40 -20.27 -6.65 31.09
CA VAL A 40 -20.23 -7.07 32.51
C VAL A 40 -18.87 -6.80 33.16
N ALA A 41 -17.77 -7.06 32.44
CA ALA A 41 -16.42 -6.76 32.93
C ALA A 41 -16.12 -5.24 32.99
N GLY A 42 -16.76 -4.44 32.13
CA GLY A 42 -16.56 -3.00 32.07
C GLY A 42 -17.17 -2.24 33.26
N LEU A 43 -18.00 -2.92 34.07
CA LEU A 43 -18.41 -2.43 35.39
C LEU A 43 -17.23 -2.31 36.37
N SER A 44 -16.13 -3.02 36.13
CA SER A 44 -14.85 -2.89 36.85
C SER A 44 -13.88 -1.89 36.20
N GLU A 45 -14.41 -0.93 35.44
CA GLU A 45 -13.72 0.16 34.73
C GLU A 45 -12.82 -0.27 33.56
N SER A 46 -12.18 -1.44 33.64
CA SER A 46 -11.30 -1.96 32.59
C SER A 46 -11.77 -3.32 32.07
N CYS A 47 -11.91 -3.44 30.75
CA CYS A 47 -12.20 -4.70 30.09
C CYS A 47 -11.39 -4.83 28.80
N SER A 48 -11.33 -6.04 28.25
CA SER A 48 -10.64 -6.29 26.98
C SER A 48 -11.19 -5.46 25.82
N HIS A 49 -12.49 -5.12 25.82
CA HIS A 49 -13.08 -4.23 24.82
C HIS A 49 -12.48 -2.81 24.88
N VAL A 50 -12.27 -2.27 26.08
CA VAL A 50 -11.60 -0.96 26.26
C VAL A 50 -10.15 -1.03 25.76
N GLY A 51 -9.43 -2.10 26.11
CA GLY A 51 -8.07 -2.33 25.60
C GLY A 51 -8.01 -2.39 24.07
N ALA A 52 -8.88 -3.20 23.45
CA ALA A 52 -8.96 -3.33 22.00
C ALA A 52 -9.29 -1.99 21.31
N MET A 53 -10.21 -1.23 21.89
CA MET A 53 -10.57 0.10 21.41
C MET A 53 -9.38 1.08 21.44
N LEU A 54 -8.59 1.07 22.51
CA LEU A 54 -7.37 1.89 22.60
C LEU A 54 -6.31 1.47 21.58
N PHE A 55 -6.11 0.17 21.38
CA PHE A 55 -5.20 -0.34 20.34
C PHE A 55 -5.65 0.08 18.93
N TRP A 56 -6.95 0.01 18.65
CA TRP A 56 -7.50 0.45 17.37
C TRP A 56 -7.26 1.94 17.13
N ILE A 57 -7.46 2.80 18.15
CA ILE A 57 -7.17 4.23 18.05
C ILE A 57 -5.69 4.47 17.77
N GLN A 58 -4.80 3.79 18.48
CA GLN A 58 -3.36 3.92 18.29
C GLN A 58 -2.94 3.55 16.87
N ASP A 59 -3.41 2.40 16.36
CA ASP A 59 -3.13 1.93 15.00
C ASP A 59 -3.73 2.89 13.96
N TYR A 60 -4.94 3.41 14.19
CA TYR A 60 -5.56 4.41 13.32
C TYR A 60 -4.72 5.69 13.21
N ILE A 61 -4.28 6.25 14.35
CA ILE A 61 -3.42 7.44 14.38
C ILE A 61 -2.11 7.15 13.66
N GLN A 62 -1.48 6.01 13.95
CA GLN A 62 -0.22 5.62 13.32
C GLN A 62 -0.34 5.49 11.80
N ARG A 63 -1.44 4.93 11.29
CA ARG A 63 -1.71 4.85 9.84
C ARG A 63 -1.95 6.21 9.20
N MET A 64 -2.61 7.13 9.91
CA MET A 64 -2.83 8.48 9.40
C MET A 64 -1.51 9.27 9.31
N GLU A 65 -0.59 9.07 10.25
CA GLU A 65 0.71 9.73 10.25
C GLU A 65 1.70 9.08 9.27
N ALA A 66 1.60 7.76 9.07
CA ALA A 66 2.44 7.01 8.16
C ALA A 66 1.99 7.19 6.70
N LYS A 67 2.63 8.10 5.96
CA LYS A 67 2.45 8.22 4.50
C LYS A 67 3.02 6.98 3.81
N THR A 68 2.16 6.22 3.12
CA THR A 68 2.63 5.10 2.29
C THR A 68 3.24 5.60 0.99
N VAL A 69 4.02 4.76 0.30
CA VAL A 69 4.61 5.09 -1.02
C VAL A 69 3.54 5.47 -2.05
N THR A 70 2.31 5.01 -1.87
CA THR A 70 1.14 5.33 -2.69
C THR A 70 0.43 6.63 -2.29
N ASP A 71 0.61 7.13 -1.07
CA ASP A 71 0.02 8.40 -0.60
C ASP A 71 0.86 9.62 -1.00
N VAL A 72 2.09 9.40 -1.47
CA VAL A 72 2.99 10.45 -1.94
C VAL A 72 2.94 10.49 -3.47
N PRO A 73 2.84 11.67 -4.11
CA PRO A 73 2.94 11.75 -5.57
C PRO A 73 4.23 11.10 -6.06
N GLU A 74 4.17 10.47 -7.24
CA GLU A 74 5.29 9.70 -7.81
C GLU A 74 6.60 10.48 -7.73
N TYR A 75 7.47 10.06 -6.82
CA TYR A 75 8.81 10.64 -6.65
C TYR A 75 9.83 9.96 -7.54
N TRP A 76 9.50 8.77 -8.06
CA TRP A 76 10.20 8.15 -9.18
C TRP A 76 9.94 9.06 -10.38
N VAL A 77 10.87 9.99 -10.58
CA VAL A 77 10.92 10.87 -11.74
C VAL A 77 10.56 10.04 -12.97
N GLY A 78 9.40 10.33 -13.56
CA GLY A 78 8.98 9.70 -14.81
C GLY A 78 10.14 9.79 -15.79
N SER A 79 10.60 8.63 -16.26
CA SER A 79 11.74 8.55 -17.18
C SER A 79 11.58 9.62 -18.25
N SER A 80 12.56 10.50 -18.41
CA SER A 80 12.58 11.51 -19.47
C SER A 80 12.23 10.80 -20.78
N SER A 81 11.00 11.00 -21.26
CA SER A 81 10.53 10.37 -22.47
C SER A 81 11.20 11.10 -23.62
N ARG A 82 12.46 10.77 -23.89
CA ARG A 82 12.97 10.95 -25.25
C ARG A 82 11.98 10.21 -26.14
N ALA A 83 11.55 10.85 -27.21
CA ALA A 83 10.70 10.21 -28.19
C ALA A 83 11.47 9.01 -28.79
N ILE A 84 11.23 7.81 -28.26
CA ILE A 84 11.82 6.57 -28.75
C ILE A 84 10.96 6.12 -29.93
N LYS A 85 11.59 5.88 -31.08
CA LYS A 85 10.93 5.29 -32.24
C LYS A 85 10.70 3.80 -31.99
N PHE A 86 9.44 3.40 -31.84
CA PHE A 86 9.08 1.98 -31.68
C PHE A 86 9.56 1.16 -32.87
N SER A 87 10.20 0.03 -32.60
CA SER A 87 10.73 -0.91 -33.58
C SER A 87 10.42 -2.34 -33.14
N ARG A 88 10.36 -3.30 -34.06
CA ARG A 88 10.19 -4.72 -33.69
C ARG A 88 11.37 -5.17 -32.83
N VAL A 89 11.11 -6.05 -31.85
CA VAL A 89 12.14 -6.56 -30.92
C VAL A 89 13.39 -7.10 -31.64
N GLN A 90 13.20 -7.75 -32.80
CA GLN A 90 14.28 -8.26 -33.64
C GLN A 90 15.18 -7.19 -34.27
N GLN A 91 14.70 -5.94 -34.35
CA GLN A 91 15.41 -4.79 -34.93
C GLN A 91 15.92 -3.82 -33.85
N ILE A 92 15.74 -4.14 -32.57
CA ILE A 92 16.29 -3.35 -31.48
C ILE A 92 17.75 -3.76 -31.32
N ASP A 93 18.65 -2.82 -31.60
CA ASP A 93 20.07 -3.02 -31.33
C ASP A 93 20.38 -2.71 -29.86
N PHE A 94 20.44 -3.76 -29.05
CA PHE A 94 20.77 -3.68 -27.63
C PHE A 94 22.25 -3.34 -27.37
N CYS A 95 23.12 -3.38 -28.39
CA CYS A 95 24.53 -3.07 -28.27
C CYS A 95 24.81 -1.57 -28.31
N LEU A 96 23.92 -0.75 -28.87
CA LEU A 96 24.07 0.71 -28.92
C LEU A 96 24.10 1.38 -27.55
N MET A 97 23.71 0.66 -26.48
CA MET A 97 23.74 1.17 -25.11
C MET A 97 25.13 1.04 -24.44
N LYS A 98 26.10 0.37 -25.06
CA LYS A 98 27.51 0.33 -24.59
C LYS A 98 28.27 1.55 -25.11
N LYS A 99 28.30 2.64 -24.34
CA LYS A 99 29.28 3.74 -24.57
C LYS A 99 30.26 4.00 -23.42
N ARG A 100 30.46 3.10 -22.46
CA ARG A 100 31.56 3.27 -21.49
C ARG A 100 32.12 1.97 -20.90
N ARG A 101 32.70 1.12 -21.74
CA ARG A 101 33.96 0.40 -21.43
C ARG A 101 34.36 -0.47 -22.61
N ASP A 102 35.68 -0.54 -22.79
CA ASP A 102 36.43 -1.06 -23.93
C ASP A 102 35.90 -2.30 -24.64
N ASP A 103 36.23 -2.32 -25.92
CA ASP A 103 35.93 -3.30 -26.94
C ASP A 103 36.32 -4.73 -26.54
N THR A 104 35.32 -5.54 -26.18
CA THR A 104 35.36 -6.99 -26.44
C THR A 104 33.94 -7.52 -26.72
N GLY A 105 33.73 -7.94 -27.97
CA GLY A 105 32.83 -9.03 -28.37
C GLY A 105 31.33 -8.81 -28.30
N CYS A 106 30.73 -8.31 -29.38
CA CYS A 106 29.36 -8.65 -29.76
C CYS A 106 29.40 -9.20 -31.18
N GLU A 107 29.76 -10.49 -31.33
CA GLU A 107 29.60 -11.18 -32.60
C GLU A 107 28.11 -11.50 -32.80
N HIS A 108 27.55 -11.01 -33.90
CA HIS A 108 26.22 -11.39 -34.35
C HIS A 108 26.29 -12.77 -35.03
N PRO A 109 25.39 -13.72 -34.73
CA PRO A 109 25.11 -14.77 -35.69
C PRO A 109 24.50 -14.10 -36.92
N SER A 110 25.23 -14.14 -38.04
CA SER A 110 24.70 -13.76 -39.35
C SER A 110 23.51 -14.65 -39.67
N ILE A 111 22.29 -14.18 -39.42
CA ILE A 111 21.10 -14.80 -40.01
C ILE A 111 21.14 -14.41 -41.47
N SER A 112 21.73 -15.30 -42.28
CA SER A 112 21.75 -15.16 -43.74
C SER A 112 20.31 -15.00 -44.25
N SER A 113 20.10 -13.93 -45.00
CA SER A 113 18.93 -13.72 -45.83
C SER A 113 18.66 -14.97 -46.68
N SER A 114 17.68 -15.79 -46.30
CA SER A 114 17.10 -16.86 -47.13
C SER A 114 15.90 -17.48 -46.43
N LYS A 115 14.73 -16.84 -46.58
CA LYS A 115 13.44 -17.49 -46.91
C LYS A 115 12.39 -16.40 -47.02
N VAL A 116 12.22 -15.92 -48.24
CA VAL A 116 10.98 -15.30 -48.68
C VAL A 116 9.87 -16.34 -48.45
N LEU A 117 9.14 -16.23 -47.34
CA LEU A 117 7.83 -16.84 -47.23
C LEU A 117 6.91 -16.03 -48.14
N ARG A 118 6.74 -16.50 -49.38
CA ARG A 118 5.68 -16.06 -50.27
C ARG A 118 4.35 -16.34 -49.55
N ASN A 119 3.55 -15.30 -49.36
CA ASN A 119 2.14 -15.48 -49.03
C ASN A 119 1.49 -16.31 -50.17
N PRO A 120 0.67 -17.33 -49.87
CA PRO A 120 -0.19 -17.92 -50.86
C PRO A 120 -1.14 -16.84 -51.39
N SER A 121 -1.18 -16.72 -52.71
CA SER A 121 -2.13 -15.88 -53.43
C SER A 121 -3.53 -16.50 -53.42
N GLU A 122 -4.51 -15.62 -53.22
CA GLU A 122 -5.98 -15.80 -53.22
C GLU A 122 -6.63 -16.33 -51.94
#